data_AF-A0A9J6H1X0-F1
#
_entry.id   AF-A0A9J6H1X0-F1
#
_cell.length_a   1.000
_cell.length_b   1.000
_cell.length_c   1.000
_cell.angle_alpha   90.00
_cell.angle_beta   90.00
_cell.angle_gamma   90.00
#
_symmetry.space_group_name_H-M   'P 1'
#
loop_
_entity.id
_entity.type
_entity.pdbx_description
1 polymer ?
#
loop_
_entity_poly.entity_id
_entity_poly.type
_entity_poly.pdbx_seq_one_letter_code
_entity_poly.pdbx_strand_id
1 'polypeptide(L)' 'MDEHGLVSREFTHRYVLPEDTLPRSVSSTLSPDGVLTITAPKKPSPSAPNERIVPIAVQGGPTPLPVQHEP' A
#
# COMPACT_ATOMS: atom_id res chain seq x y z
N MET A 1 4.84 -47.22 -9.16
CA MET A 1 5.71 -46.31 -8.41
C MET A 1 6.54 -45.60 -9.44
N ASP A 2 6.58 -44.27 -9.42
CA ASP A 2 7.50 -43.49 -10.26
C ASP A 2 8.92 -44.06 -10.09
N GLU A 3 9.59 -44.35 -11.21
CA GLU A 3 10.93 -44.93 -11.29
C GLU A 3 12.03 -43.93 -10.86
N HIS A 4 11.66 -42.66 -10.64
CA HIS A 4 12.54 -41.54 -10.31
C HIS A 4 12.53 -41.14 -8.83
N GLY A 5 11.84 -41.90 -7.97
CA GLY A 5 11.83 -41.68 -6.52
C GLY A 5 10.99 -40.46 -6.10
N LEU A 6 10.98 -40.16 -4.80
CA LEU A 6 10.20 -39.07 -4.21
C LEU A 6 11.10 -37.89 -3.89
N VAL A 7 10.83 -36.72 -4.48
CA VAL A 7 11.47 -35.46 -4.10
C VAL A 7 10.47 -34.62 -3.31
N SER A 8 10.80 -34.30 -2.06
CA SER A 8 10.04 -33.37 -1.21
C SER A 8 10.89 -32.13 -0.93
N ARG A 9 10.26 -30.95 -0.97
CA ARG A 9 10.89 -29.66 -0.68
C ARG A 9 10.01 -28.90 0.29
N GLU A 10 10.61 -28.40 1.37
CA GLU A 10 9.96 -27.57 2.38
C GLU A 10 10.67 -26.22 2.47
N PHE A 11 9.92 -25.19 2.85
CA PHE A 11 10.44 -23.86 3.07
C PHE A 11 9.77 -23.21 4.27
N THR A 12 10.58 -22.63 5.15
CA THR A 12 10.10 -21.88 6.32
C THR A 12 10.68 -20.47 6.29
N HIS A 13 9.80 -19.46 6.26
CA HIS A 13 10.17 -18.06 6.36
C HIS A 13 9.54 -17.42 7.59
N ARG A 14 10.34 -16.65 8.34
CA ARG A 14 9.90 -15.93 9.54
C ARG A 14 10.05 -14.43 9.32
N TYR A 15 8.95 -13.70 9.41
CA TYR A 15 8.91 -12.25 9.31
C TYR A 15 8.51 -11.64 10.64
N VAL A 16 9.19 -10.56 11.03
CA VAL A 16 8.74 -9.71 12.13
C VAL A 16 7.66 -8.79 11.57
N LEU A 17 6.47 -8.85 12.15
CA LEU A 17 5.40 -7.94 11.77
C LEU A 17 5.65 -6.55 12.38
N PRO A 18 5.37 -5.47 11.65
CA PRO A 18 5.37 -4.12 12.22
C PRO A 18 4.43 -3.99 13.44
N GLU A 19 4.71 -3.05 14.34
CA GLU A 19 3.90 -2.81 15.54
C GLU A 19 2.47 -2.39 15.23
N ASP A 20 2.28 -1.72 14.10
CA ASP A 20 0.99 -1.23 13.63
C ASP A 20 0.17 -2.28 12.89
N THR A 21 0.57 -3.55 12.90
CA THR A 21 -0.17 -4.64 12.26
C THR A 21 -1.19 -5.27 13.23
N LEU A 22 -2.30 -5.79 12.68
CA LEU A 22 -3.26 -6.63 13.40
C LEU A 22 -2.87 -8.12 13.27
N PRO A 23 -2.17 -8.74 14.25
CA PRO A 23 -1.57 -10.07 14.05
C PRO A 23 -2.61 -11.18 13.86
N ARG A 24 -3.79 -11.01 14.47
CA ARG A 24 -4.92 -11.96 14.34
C ARG A 24 -5.63 -11.89 12.99
N SER A 25 -5.33 -10.88 12.18
CA SER A 25 -5.96 -10.64 10.88
C SER A 25 -5.04 -10.95 9.70
N VAL A 26 -3.92 -11.63 9.95
CA VAL A 26 -3.02 -12.12 8.89
C VAL A 26 -3.74 -13.18 8.05
N SER A 27 -3.59 -13.09 6.74
CA SER A 27 -4.16 -14.03 5.76
C SER A 27 -3.11 -14.41 4.72
N SER A 28 -3.28 -15.55 4.08
CA SER A 28 -2.39 -16.06 3.04
C SER A 28 -3.14 -16.55 1.82
N THR A 29 -2.58 -16.31 0.64
CA THR A 29 -3.09 -16.82 -0.63
C THR A 29 -1.95 -17.40 -1.45
N LEU A 30 -2.15 -18.57 -2.05
CA LEU A 30 -1.21 -19.16 -3.01
C LEU A 30 -1.78 -18.98 -4.41
N SER A 31 -1.03 -18.35 -5.29
CA SER A 31 -1.42 -18.18 -6.70
C SER A 31 -1.15 -19.44 -7.52
N PRO A 32 -1.81 -19.62 -8.69
CA PRO A 32 -1.60 -20.79 -9.55
C PRO A 32 -0.17 -20.94 -10.09
N ASP A 33 0.57 -19.84 -10.21
CA ASP A 33 1.99 -19.80 -10.57
C ASP A 33 2.94 -20.09 -9.38
N GLY A 34 2.38 -20.39 -8.19
CA GLY A 34 3.14 -20.87 -7.04
C GLY A 34 3.67 -19.77 -6.11
N VAL A 35 3.14 -18.55 -6.19
CA VAL A 35 3.55 -17.43 -5.32
C VAL A 35 2.69 -17.39 -4.06
N LEU A 36 3.32 -17.61 -2.90
CA LEU A 36 2.68 -17.44 -1.60
C LEU A 36 2.69 -15.97 -1.19
N THR A 37 1.51 -15.35 -1.12
CA THR A 37 1.32 -13.98 -0.64
C THR A 37 0.80 -13.99 0.78
N ILE A 38 1.48 -13.29 1.69
CA ILE A 38 1.06 -13.11 3.08
C ILE A 38 0.62 -11.66 3.28
N THR A 39 -0.64 -11.44 3.65
CA THR A 39 -1.23 -10.12 3.84
C THR A 39 -1.48 -9.89 5.33
N ALA A 40 -0.98 -8.77 5.86
CA ALA A 40 -1.14 -8.39 7.26
C ALA A 40 -1.67 -6.95 7.35
N PRO A 41 -2.97 -6.76 7.65
CA PRO A 41 -3.57 -5.43 7.66
C PRO A 41 -3.03 -4.60 8.82
N LYS A 42 -2.85 -3.30 8.57
CA LYS A 42 -2.51 -2.34 9.61
C LYS A 42 -3.72 -2.07 10.49
N LYS A 43 -3.47 -1.73 11.76
CA LYS A 43 -4.46 -1.13 12.65
C LYS A 43 -5.01 0.11 11.97
N PRO A 44 -6.33 0.32 12.00
CA PRO A 44 -6.91 1.56 11.50
C PRO A 44 -6.25 2.71 12.25
N SER A 45 -5.62 3.64 11.52
CA SER A 45 -5.19 4.89 12.11
C SER A 45 -6.47 5.62 12.57
N PRO A 46 -6.53 6.13 13.81
CA PRO A 46 -7.54 7.14 14.10
C PRO A 46 -7.34 8.23 13.04
N SER A 47 -8.39 8.57 12.29
CA SER A 47 -8.38 9.76 11.43
C SER A 47 -7.82 10.87 12.30
N ALA A 48 -6.62 11.35 11.95
CA ALA A 48 -5.93 12.26 12.84
C ALA A 48 -6.88 13.45 13.02
N PRO A 49 -7.23 13.85 14.25
CA PRO A 49 -8.20 14.92 14.47
C PRO A 49 -7.76 16.25 13.84
N ASN A 50 -6.52 16.32 13.33
CA ASN A 50 -5.90 17.48 12.73
C ASN A 50 -5.40 17.23 11.29
N GLU A 51 -5.90 16.21 10.58
CA GLU A 51 -5.61 16.05 9.16
C GLU A 51 -6.32 17.18 8.38
N ARG A 52 -5.55 17.98 7.63
CA ARG A 52 -6.07 19.07 6.79
C ARG A 52 -5.55 18.92 5.38
N ILE A 53 -6.45 19.00 4.41
CA ILE A 53 -6.10 19.12 2.99
C ILE A 53 -5.42 20.48 2.78
N VAL A 54 -4.16 20.46 2.37
CA VAL A 54 -3.38 21.67 2.02
C VAL A 54 -3.41 21.82 0.50
N PRO A 55 -4.12 22.82 -0.05
CA PRO A 55 -4.13 23.06 -1.48
C PRO A 55 -2.76 23.56 -1.96
N ILE A 56 -2.26 23.00 -3.06
CA ILE A 56 -1.00 23.41 -3.68
C ILE A 56 -1.30 24.56 -4.64
N ALA A 57 -0.80 25.76 -4.36
CA ALA A 57 -0.87 26.89 -5.27
C ALA A 57 0.29 26.84 -6.28
N VAL A 58 -0.02 26.63 -7.56
CA VAL A 58 0.96 26.74 -8.64
C VAL A 58 1.18 28.22 -8.95
N GLN A 59 2.28 28.80 -8.48
CA GLN A 59 2.68 30.16 -8.84
C GLN A 59 3.20 30.15 -10.29
N GLY A 60 2.41 30.70 -11.21
CA GLY A 60 2.79 30.78 -12.64
C GLY A 60 1.63 30.95 -13.62
N GLY A 61 0.38 31.01 -13.17
CA GLY A 61 -0.74 31.34 -14.05
C GLY A 61 -0.63 32.79 -14.56
N PRO A 62 -0.86 33.06 -15.87
CA PRO A 62 -0.71 34.40 -16.42
C PRO A 62 -1.75 35.33 -15.79
N THR A 63 -1.27 36.42 -15.17
CA THR A 63 -2.11 37.50 -14.66
C THR A 63 -2.95 38.05 -15.81
N PRO A 64 -4.29 38.01 -15.78
CA PRO A 64 -5.07 38.72 -16.78
C PRO A 64 -4.80 40.22 -16.59
N LEU A 65 -4.32 40.86 -17.67
CA LEU A 65 -4.03 42.29 -17.70
C LEU A 65 -5.30 43.07 -17.35
N PRO A 66 -5.22 44.14 -16.53
CA PRO A 66 -6.40 44.95 -16.23
C PRO A 66 -6.91 45.57 -17.53
N VAL A 67 -8.13 45.20 -17.93
CA VAL A 67 -8.84 45.85 -19.02
C VAL A 67 -9.12 47.29 -18.60
N GLN A 68 -8.33 48.23 -19.15
CA GLN A 68 -8.63 49.65 -19.03
C GLN A 68 -9.92 49.92 -19.80
N HIS A 69 -10.97 50.31 -19.09
CA HIS A 69 -12.06 51.05 -19.71
C HIS A 69 -11.64 52.52 -19.75
N GLU A 70 -11.54 53.08 -20.96
CA GLU A 70 -11.46 54.53 -21.20
C GLU A 70 -12.57 54.91 -22.20
N PRO A 71 -12.97 56.20 -22.24
CA PRO A 71 -14.23 56.75 -21.76
C PRO A 71 -15.41 56.66 -22.75
#